data_AF-A0A8S1E9A5-F1
#
_entry.id   AF-A0A8S1E9A5-F1
#
_cell.length_a   1.000
_cell.length_b   1.000
_cell.length_c   1.000
_cell.angle_alpha   90.00
_cell.angle_beta   90.00
_cell.angle_gamma   90.00
#
_symmetry.space_group_name_H-M   'P 1'
#
loop_
_entity.id
_entity.type
_entity.pdbx_description
1 polymer ?
#
loop_
_entity_poly.entity_id
_entity_poly.type
_entity_poly.pdbx_seq_one_letter_code
_entity_poly.pdbx_strand_id
1 'polypeptide(L)'
;MHIIFAQIFGKVLVRLCCPKSSEQMYPMSGALSYISQVDGEYPDFEKFPRFADVEVFEVVMCPSDLLFIPRGWWYMVKNLSPAISIHFRQQ
;
A
#
# COMPACT_ATOMS: atom_id res chain seq x y z
N MET A 1 -7.15 10.62 9.06
CA MET A 1 -6.11 10.53 8.02
C MET A 1 -6.48 9.54 6.92
N HIS A 2 -7.14 10.05 5.89
CA HIS A 2 -7.18 9.47 4.54
C HIS A 2 -6.08 10.10 3.69
N ILE A 3 -5.76 9.47 2.56
CA ILE A 3 -4.78 9.97 1.60
C ILE A 3 -5.48 10.14 0.24
N ILE A 4 -5.25 11.28 -0.41
CA ILE A 4 -5.47 11.41 -1.86
C ILE A 4 -4.10 11.28 -2.51
N PHE A 5 -3.90 10.18 -3.23
CA PHE A 5 -2.70 9.92 -4.02
C PHE A 5 -2.94 10.46 -5.43
N ALA A 6 -2.14 11.42 -5.87
CA ALA A 6 -2.18 11.97 -7.21
C ALA A 6 -0.92 11.58 -7.99
N GLN A 7 -1.10 10.94 -9.14
CA GLN A 7 0.00 10.57 -10.02
C GLN A 7 0.28 11.68 -11.02
N ILE A 8 1.49 12.25 -10.98
CA ILE A 8 1.87 13.43 -11.76
C ILE A 8 2.67 13.05 -13.01
N PHE A 9 3.64 12.16 -12.87
CA PHE A 9 4.50 11.71 -13.97
C PHE A 9 4.87 10.25 -13.82
N GLY A 10 5.04 9.54 -14.94
CA GLY A 10 5.36 8.12 -14.94
C GLY A 10 4.22 7.23 -14.44
N LYS A 11 4.49 5.94 -14.30
CA LYS A 11 3.51 4.94 -13.86
C LYS A 11 3.94 4.27 -12.56
N VAL A 12 2.97 4.00 -11.70
CA VAL A 12 3.17 3.24 -10.46
C VAL A 12 2.12 2.14 -10.34
N LEU A 13 2.49 1.03 -9.73
CA LEU A 13 1.56 0.01 -9.24
C LEU A 13 1.29 0.33 -7.77
N VAL A 14 0.02 0.44 -7.40
CA VAL A 14 -0.41 0.56 -5.99
C VAL A 14 -1.14 -0.72 -5.61
N ARG A 15 -0.70 -1.31 -4.49
CA ARG A 15 -1.37 -2.43 -3.82
C ARG A 15 -2.09 -1.92 -2.59
N LEU A 16 -3.32 -2.36 -2.37
CA LEU A 16 -4.17 -1.95 -1.24
C LEU A 16 -4.71 -3.18 -0.52
N CYS A 17 -4.59 -3.21 0.80
CA CYS A 17 -5.18 -4.26 1.64
C CYS A 17 -6.14 -3.64 2.67
N CYS A 18 -7.28 -4.30 2.87
CA CYS A 18 -8.31 -3.84 3.80
C CYS A 18 -7.76 -3.77 5.24
N PRO A 19 -8.12 -2.76 6.04
CA PRO A 19 -7.76 -2.70 7.46
C PRO A 19 -8.24 -3.93 8.27
N LYS A 20 -9.27 -4.64 7.78
CA LYS A 20 -9.74 -5.90 8.39
C LYS A 20 -8.67 -6.99 8.38
N SER A 21 -7.72 -6.93 7.45
CA SER A 21 -6.63 -7.88 7.30
C SER A 21 -5.37 -7.49 8.09
N SER A 22 -5.45 -6.52 9.02
CA SER A 22 -4.27 -5.94 9.68
C SER A 22 -3.43 -6.95 10.48
N GLU A 23 -4.04 -8.01 11.03
CA GLU A 23 -3.28 -9.04 11.75
C GLU A 23 -2.42 -9.89 10.81
N GLN A 24 -2.91 -10.09 9.58
CA GLN A 24 -2.25 -10.81 8.50
C GLN A 24 -1.18 -9.96 7.80
N MET A 25 -1.15 -8.65 8.03
CA MET A 25 -0.09 -7.75 7.53
C MET A 25 1.17 -7.77 8.40
N TYR A 26 1.19 -8.52 9.50
CA TYR A 26 2.34 -8.62 10.41
C TYR A 26 2.97 -7.25 10.75
N PRO A 27 2.22 -6.34 11.40
CA PRO A 27 2.71 -5.01 11.72
C PRO A 27 4.00 -5.06 12.55
N MET A 28 4.88 -4.09 12.35
CA MET A 28 6.00 -3.82 13.25
C MET A 28 5.48 -3.41 14.64
N SER A 29 6.31 -3.50 15.68
CA SER A 29 5.91 -3.13 17.03
C SER A 29 6.03 -1.62 17.31
N GLY A 30 5.26 -1.15 18.29
CA GLY A 30 5.35 0.22 18.81
C GLY A 30 4.98 1.30 17.79
N ALA A 31 5.81 2.34 17.71
CA ALA A 31 5.58 3.50 16.86
C ALA A 31 5.60 3.20 15.35
N LEU A 32 6.07 2.02 14.94
CA LEU A 32 6.14 1.59 13.54
C LEU A 32 4.99 0.65 13.14
N SER A 33 3.96 0.50 13.98
CA SER A 33 2.82 -0.40 13.74
C SER A 33 2.02 -0.14 12.46
N TYR A 34 2.27 0.96 11.75
CA TYR A 34 1.74 1.23 10.41
C TYR A 34 2.58 0.65 9.27
N ILE A 35 3.70 -0.02 9.57
CA ILE A 35 4.60 -0.67 8.62
C ILE A 35 4.45 -2.19 8.75
N SER A 36 4.20 -2.85 7.63
CA SER A 36 4.16 -4.31 7.52
C SER A 36 5.58 -4.89 7.54
N GLN A 37 5.76 -6.03 8.21
CA GLN A 37 7.00 -6.82 8.11
C GLN A 37 7.08 -7.61 6.79
N VAL A 38 5.95 -7.85 6.15
CA VAL A 38 5.87 -8.53 4.85
C VAL A 38 6.42 -7.61 3.77
N ASP A 39 7.36 -8.12 2.98
CA ASP A 39 7.77 -7.49 1.73
C ASP A 39 6.57 -7.53 0.76
N GLY A 40 6.04 -6.36 0.44
CA GLY A 40 4.85 -6.24 -0.40
C GLY A 40 5.09 -6.61 -1.87
N GLU A 41 6.34 -6.80 -2.29
CA GLU A 41 6.74 -7.17 -3.65
C GLU A 41 7.08 -8.66 -3.77
N TYR A 42 7.79 -9.19 -2.78
CA TYR A 42 8.18 -10.61 -2.69
C TYR A 42 7.84 -11.19 -1.30
N PRO A 43 6.58 -11.49 -1.00
CA PRO A 43 6.18 -12.02 0.30
C PRO A 43 6.84 -13.38 0.60
N ASP A 44 7.46 -13.49 1.77
CA ASP A 44 7.93 -14.78 2.31
C ASP A 44 6.77 -15.47 3.04
N PHE A 45 6.11 -16.40 2.36
CA PHE A 45 4.96 -17.13 2.91
C PHE A 45 5.34 -18.20 3.94
N GLU A 46 6.60 -18.62 4.01
CA GLU A 46 7.04 -19.52 5.09
C GLU A 46 7.13 -18.74 6.40
N LYS A 47 7.63 -17.50 6.33
CA LYS A 47 7.72 -16.59 7.49
C LYS A 47 6.39 -15.92 7.84
N PHE A 48 5.58 -15.59 6.84
CA PHE A 48 4.33 -14.83 6.98
C PHE A 48 3.12 -15.57 6.39
N PRO A 49 2.82 -16.81 6.83
CA PRO A 49 1.84 -17.68 6.17
C PRO A 49 0.43 -17.09 6.09
N ARG A 50 0.00 -16.30 7.09
CA ARG A 50 -1.34 -15.70 7.11
C ARG A 50 -1.52 -14.60 6.06
N PHE A 51 -0.43 -14.08 5.48
CA PHE A 51 -0.50 -13.10 4.42
C PHE A 51 -1.07 -13.70 3.12
N ALA A 52 -0.95 -15.01 2.92
CA ALA A 52 -1.50 -15.70 1.75
C ALA A 52 -3.02 -15.57 1.61
N ASP A 53 -3.73 -15.35 2.72
CA ASP A 53 -5.19 -15.20 2.75
C ASP A 53 -5.66 -13.73 2.60
N VAL A 54 -4.72 -12.80 2.41
CA VAL A 54 -5.05 -11.36 2.30
C VAL A 54 -5.52 -11.05 0.88
N GLU A 55 -6.73 -10.50 0.78
CA GLU A 55 -7.19 -9.88 -0.47
C GLU A 55 -6.40 -8.60 -0.75
N VAL A 56 -5.68 -8.59 -1.88
CA VAL A 56 -4.88 -7.46 -2.35
C VAL A 56 -5.55 -6.86 -3.58
N PHE A 57 -5.94 -5.60 -3.48
CA PHE A 57 -6.40 -4.83 -4.63
C PHE A 57 -5.20 -4.19 -5.32
N GLU A 58 -5.12 -4.29 -6.63
CA GLU A 58 -4.03 -3.71 -7.43
C GLU A 58 -4.57 -2.68 -8.41
N VAL A 59 -3.86 -1.55 -8.55
CA VAL A 59 -4.14 -0.54 -9.57
C VAL A 59 -2.85 0.02 -10.13
N VAL A 60 -2.76 0.10 -11.46
CA VAL A 60 -1.70 0.86 -12.12
C VAL A 60 -2.16 2.28 -12.30
N MET A 61 -1.51 3.23 -11.63
CA MET A 61 -1.78 4.65 -11.79
C MET A 61 -0.91 5.24 -12.90
N CYS A 62 -1.55 6.00 -13.78
CA CYS A 62 -0.97 6.80 -14.85
C CYS A 62 -1.02 8.29 -14.49
N PRO A 63 -0.27 9.16 -15.20
CA PRO A 63 -0.39 10.60 -15.00
C PRO A 63 -1.84 11.07 -15.10
N SER A 64 -2.23 11.98 -14.22
CA SER A 64 -3.60 12.50 -14.02
C SER A 64 -4.56 11.59 -13.25
N ASP A 65 -4.16 10.37 -12.88
CA ASP A 65 -4.99 9.54 -11.99
C ASP A 65 -4.96 10.06 -10.54
N LEU A 66 -6.13 9.95 -9.89
CA LEU A 66 -6.32 10.19 -8.47
C LEU A 66 -6.82 8.90 -7.82
N LEU A 67 -6.13 8.46 -6.77
CA LEU A 67 -6.52 7.33 -5.95
C LEU A 67 -6.82 7.82 -4.53
N PHE A 68 -8.05 7.60 -4.08
CA PHE A 68 -8.43 7.79 -2.70
C PHE A 68 -8.08 6.54 -1.88
N ILE A 69 -7.24 6.70 -0.87
CA ILE A 69 -6.88 5.64 0.08
C ILE A 69 -7.57 5.95 1.41
N PRO A 70 -8.59 5.17 1.81
CA PRO A 70 -9.31 5.42 3.05
C PRO A 70 -8.42 5.20 4.28
N ARG A 71 -8.83 5.77 5.42
CA ARG A 71 -8.08 5.66 6.67
C ARG A 71 -7.84 4.20 7.05
N GLY A 72 -6.60 3.91 7.46
CA GLY A 72 -6.20 2.60 8.00
C GLY A 72 -5.93 1.53 6.95
N TRP A 73 -6.12 1.84 5.66
CA TRP A 73 -5.76 0.91 4.60
C TRP A 73 -4.25 0.77 4.51
N TRP A 74 -3.81 -0.48 4.37
CA TRP A 74 -2.43 -0.80 4.06
C TRP A 74 -2.21 -0.53 2.58
N TYR A 75 -1.07 0.06 2.24
CA TYR A 75 -0.73 0.30 0.85
C TYR A 75 0.76 0.17 0.60
N MET A 76 1.10 -0.29 -0.61
CA MET A 76 2.46 -0.37 -1.13
C MET A 76 2.47 0.23 -2.54
N VAL A 77 3.55 0.92 -2.87
CA VAL A 77 3.71 1.62 -4.15
C VAL A 77 5.00 1.15 -4.79
N LYS A 78 4.90 0.62 -6.01
CA LYS A 78 6.03 0.22 -6.84
C LYS A 78 6.11 1.10 -8.07
N ASN A 79 7.26 1.73 -8.29
CA ASN A 79 7.52 2.47 -9.51
C ASN A 79 7.67 1.51 -10.70
N LEU A 80 6.86 1.66 -11.73
CA LEU A 80 6.99 0.92 -13.00
C LEU A 80 7.83 1.67 -14.03
N SER A 81 8.03 2.97 -13.81
CA SER A 81 8.93 3.86 -14.55
C SER A 81 9.49 4.91 -13.57
N PRO A 82 10.45 5.76 -13.97
CA PRO A 82 10.69 7.01 -13.25
C PRO A 82 9.36 7.75 -13.05
N ALA A 83 9.05 8.14 -11.82
CA ALA A 83 7.71 8.59 -11.45
C ALA A 83 7.74 9.72 -10.41
N ILE A 84 6.70 10.56 -10.44
CA ILE A 84 6.44 11.64 -9.48
C ILE A 84 4.98 11.55 -9.05
N SER A 85 4.74 11.53 -7.75
CA SER A 85 3.40 11.44 -7.14
C SER A 85 3.28 12.41 -5.97
N ILE A 86 2.08 12.90 -5.69
CA ILE A 86 1.78 13.76 -4.54
C ILE A 86 0.75 13.07 -3.64
N HIS A 87 1.05 13.00 -2.35
CA HIS A 87 0.16 12.41 -1.35
C HIS A 87 -0.39 13.51 -0.44
N PHE A 88 -1.67 13.84 -0.61
CA PHE A 88 -2.35 14.79 0.27
C PHE A 88 -2.92 14.05 1.48
N ARG A 89 -2.39 14.36 2.67
CA ARG A 89 -2.86 13.82 3.95
C ARG A 89 -3.74 14.86 4.64
N GLN A 90 -5.01 14.54 4.83
CA GLN A 90 -5.93 15.41 5.56
C GLN A 90 -6.14 14.85 6.97
N GLN A 91 -6.06 15.74 7.97
CA GLN A 91 -6.22 15.40 9.39
C GLN A 91 -7.66 14.97 9.69
#